data_AF-A0A3N8S5F9-F1
#
_entry.id   AF-A0A3N8S5F9-F1
#
_cell.length_a   1.000
_cell.length_b   1.000
_cell.length_c   1.000
_cell.angle_alpha   90.00
_cell.angle_beta   90.00
_cell.angle_gamma   90.00
#
_symmetry.space_group_name_H-M   'P 1'
#
loop_
_entity.id
_entity.type
_entity.pdbx_description
1 polymer ?
#
loop_
_entity_poly.entity_id
_entity_poly.type
_entity_poly.pdbx_seq_one_letter_code
_entity_poly.pdbx_strand_id
1 'polypeptide(L)' 'MPPRKVVWSNYLKQLDVGHSFLIPADVDFEKARSAIRVAAHRLGIRVSIRKDEEGRTGVWRVEDDSKE' A
#
# COMPACT_ATOMS: atom_id res chain seq x y z
N MET A 1 3.72 7.51 22.36
CA MET A 1 2.53 6.93 21.68
C MET A 1 2.90 5.55 21.15
N PRO A 2 2.11 4.50 21.38
CA PRO A 2 2.37 3.21 20.76
C PRO A 2 2.23 3.32 19.23
N PRO A 3 2.97 2.52 18.45
CA PRO A 3 2.85 2.52 16.99
C PRO A 3 1.41 2.18 16.60
N ARG A 4 0.80 3.01 15.74
CA ARG A 4 -0.56 2.76 15.27
C ARG A 4 -0.56 1.49 14.43
N LYS A 5 -1.42 0.53 14.77
CA LYS A 5 -1.65 -0.65 13.91
C LYS A 5 -2.42 -0.21 12.67
N VAL A 6 -1.74 -0.13 11.54
CA VAL A 6 -2.35 0.16 10.24
C VAL A 6 -2.89 -1.14 9.64
N VAL A 7 -4.19 -1.18 9.34
CA VAL A 7 -4.84 -2.31 8.66
C VAL A 7 -4.83 -2.04 7.15
N TRP A 8 -3.79 -2.47 6.47
CA TRP A 8 -3.57 -2.21 5.03
C TRP A 8 -4.71 -2.72 4.14
N SER A 9 -5.37 -3.83 4.50
CA SER A 9 -6.49 -4.36 3.73
C SER A 9 -7.68 -3.38 3.65
N ASN A 10 -7.93 -2.59 4.70
CA ASN A 10 -9.00 -1.59 4.67
C ASN A 10 -8.63 -0.40 3.80
N TYR A 11 -7.39 0.07 3.91
CA TYR A 11 -6.87 1.11 3.02
C TYR A 11 -7.00 0.68 1.56
N LEU A 12 -6.52 -0.52 1.22
CA LEU A 12 -6.57 -1.05 -0.14
C LEU A 12 -8.00 -1.25 -0.68
N LYS A 13 -8.97 -1.59 0.17
CA LYS A 13 -10.39 -1.70 -0.22
C LYS A 13 -11.07 -0.35 -0.47
N GLN A 14 -10.64 0.70 0.22
CA GLN A 14 -11.20 2.05 0.08
C GLN A 14 -10.61 2.81 -1.10
N LEU A 15 -9.44 2.40 -1.59
CA LEU A 15 -8.76 3.05 -2.70
C LEU A 15 -9.35 2.57 -4.02
N ASP A 16 -9.68 3.50 -4.90
CA ASP A 16 -10.08 3.17 -6.28
C ASP A 16 -8.87 2.71 -7.11
N VAL A 17 -9.12 2.15 -8.29
CA VAL A 17 -8.05 1.77 -9.22
C VAL A 17 -7.27 3.03 -9.61
N GLY A 18 -5.93 2.95 -9.63
CA GLY A 18 -5.05 4.08 -9.94
C GLY A 18 -4.83 5.08 -8.81
N HIS A 19 -5.43 4.90 -7.62
CA HIS A 19 -5.11 5.74 -6.46
C HIS A 19 -3.77 5.37 -5.81
N SER A 20 -3.06 6.41 -5.37
CA SER A 20 -1.85 6.29 -4.55
C SER A 20 -2.08 6.82 -3.14
N PHE A 21 -1.35 6.27 -2.17
CA PHE A 21 -1.36 6.74 -0.79
C PHE A 21 0.05 6.71 -0.20
N LEU A 22 0.30 7.54 0.80
CA LEU A 22 1.59 7.57 1.49
C LEU A 22 1.59 6.61 2.69
N ILE A 23 2.70 5.90 2.87
CA ILE A 23 2.98 5.15 4.09
C ILE A 23 3.37 6.18 5.17
N PRO A 24 2.75 6.13 6.36
CA PRO A 24 3.10 7.03 7.45
C PRO A 24 4.59 6.91 7.83
N ALA A 25 5.24 8.04 8.12
CA ALA A 25 6.67 8.07 8.42
C ALA A 25 7.05 7.33 9.71
N ASP A 26 6.09 7.11 10.61
CA ASP A 26 6.25 6.34 11.85
C ASP A 26 6.22 4.81 11.64
N VAL A 27 5.96 4.35 10.42
CA VAL A 27 5.89 2.93 10.08
C VAL A 27 7.16 2.49 9.36
N ASP A 28 7.75 1.39 9.83
CA ASP A 28 8.87 0.74 9.16
C ASP A 28 8.52 0.33 7.72
N PHE A 29 9.31 0.81 6.77
CA PHE A 29 9.05 0.64 5.34
C PHE A 29 9.06 -0.83 4.91
N GLU A 30 10.02 -1.63 5.38
CA GLU A 30 10.13 -3.03 4.95
C GLU A 30 8.96 -3.86 5.49
N LYS A 31 8.56 -3.62 6.73
CA LYS A 31 7.35 -4.21 7.33
C LYS A 31 6.09 -3.76 6.61
N ALA A 32 5.96 -2.47 6.29
CA ALA A 32 4.81 -1.95 5.55
C ALA A 32 4.75 -2.56 4.15
N ARG A 33 5.87 -2.60 3.43
CA ARG A 33 5.98 -3.18 2.09
C ARG A 33 5.54 -4.65 2.07
N SER A 34 6.01 -5.44 3.02
CA SER A 34 5.62 -6.85 3.15
C SER A 34 4.12 -6.99 3.46
N ALA A 35 3.61 -6.23 4.43
CA ALA A 35 2.21 -6.29 4.84
C ALA A 35 1.24 -5.83 3.72
N ILE A 36 1.61 -4.80 2.96
CA ILE A 36 0.83 -4.29 1.82
C ILE A 36 0.82 -5.31 0.70
N ARG A 37 1.95 -5.96 0.38
CA ARG A 37 2.00 -7.05 -0.61
C ARG A 37 1.09 -8.21 -0.25
N VAL A 38 1.12 -8.65 1.01
CA VAL A 38 0.25 -9.74 1.49
C VAL A 38 -1.22 -9.34 1.43
N ALA A 39 -1.55 -8.11 1.85
CA ALA A 39 -2.91 -7.60 1.79
C ALA A 39 -3.43 -7.47 0.34
N ALA A 40 -2.60 -6.97 -0.56
CA ALA A 40 -2.90 -6.85 -1.99
C ALA A 40 -3.12 -8.22 -2.65
N HIS A 41 -2.24 -9.19 -2.39
CA HIS A 41 -2.40 -10.56 -2.87
C HIS A 41 -3.71 -11.21 -2.38
N ARG A 42 -4.09 -11.00 -1.11
CA ARG A 42 -5.36 -11.51 -0.57
C ARG A 42 -6.59 -10.87 -1.20
N LEU A 43 -6.45 -9.64 -1.71
CA LEU A 43 -7.53 -8.91 -2.39
C LEU A 43 -7.52 -9.13 -3.91
N GLY A 44 -6.55 -9.87 -4.46
CA GLY A 44 -6.41 -10.08 -5.91
C GLY A 44 -5.90 -8.87 -6.67
N ILE A 45 -5.37 -7.84 -6.00
CA ILE A 45 -4.94 -6.59 -6.63
C ILE A 45 -3.42 -6.52 -6.79
N ARG A 46 -2.95 -5.88 -7.87
CA ARG A 46 -1.53 -5.54 -8.05
C ARG A 46 -1.23 -4.19 -7.41
N VAL A 47 -0.08 -4.07 -6.76
CA VAL A 47 0.39 -2.82 -6.13
C VAL A 47 1.85 -2.60 -6.47
N SER A 48 2.21 -1.35 -6.79
CA SER A 48 3.59 -0.91 -6.96
C SER A 48 3.94 0.03 -5.82
N ILE A 49 5.03 -0.27 -5.12
CA ILE A 49 5.47 0.51 -3.97
C ILE A 49 6.71 1.26 -4.40
N ARG A 50 6.66 2.59 -4.37
CA ARG A 50 7.77 3.47 -4.77
C ARG A 50 8.12 4.40 -3.63
N LYS A 51 9.41 4.72 -3.52
CA LYS A 51 9.90 5.76 -2.61
C LYS A 51 10.05 7.04 -3.43
N ASP A 52 9.46 8.12 -2.94
CA ASP A 52 9.59 9.46 -3.50
C ASP A 52 10.98 10.04 -3.18
N GLU A 53 11.40 11.08 -3.89
CA GLU A 53 12.74 11.69 -3.74
C GLU A 53 12.96 12.29 -2.33
N GLU A 54 11.89 12.74 -1.65
CA GLU A 54 11.94 13.16 -0.24
C GLU A 54 12.02 11.98 0.76
N GLY A 55 12.16 10.75 0.27
CA GLY A 55 12.20 9.54 1.09
C GLY A 55 10.83 9.12 1.65
N ARG A 56 9.77 9.88 1.35
CA ARG A 56 8.39 9.52 1.64
C ARG A 56 8.01 8.31 0.80
N THR A 57 7.43 7.30 1.42
CA THR A 57 7.03 6.11 0.66
C THR A 57 5.59 6.25 0.19
N GLY A 58 5.38 6.15 -1.12
CA GLY A 58 4.06 6.07 -1.74
C GLY A 58 3.76 4.66 -2.24
N VAL A 59 2.56 4.18 -1.95
CA VAL A 59 2.02 2.96 -2.54
C VAL A 59 1.07 3.36 -3.64
N TRP A 60 1.38 2.94 -4.86
CA TRP A 60 0.55 3.10 -6.03
C TRP A 60 -0.21 1.79 -6.25
N ARG A 61 -1.54 1.84 -6.30
CA ARG A 61 -2.31 0.71 -6.79
C ARG A 61 -2.08 0.62 -8.30
N VAL A 62 -1.54 -0.51 -8.77
CA VAL A 62 -1.46 -0.80 -10.20
C VAL A 62 -2.73 -1.54 -10.57
N GLU A 63 -3.22 -1.29 -11.77
CA GLU A 63 -4.50 -1.77 -12.28
C GLU A 63 -4.84 -3.22 -11.93
N ASP A 64 -6.14 -3.43 -11.81
CA ASP A 64 -6.76 -4.74 -11.70
C ASP A 64 -6.57 -5.46 -13.03
N ASP A 65 -5.80 -6.55 -13.03
CA ASP A 65 -5.57 -7.41 -14.21
C ASP A 65 -6.86 -8.14 -14.66
N SER A 66 -7.99 -7.97 -13.96
CA SER A 66 -9.25 -8.69 -14.24
C SER A 66 -10.14 -7.97 -15.27
N LYS A 67 -9.62 -6.98 -16.00
CA LYS A 67 -10.26 -6.40 -17.19
C LYS A 67 -9.43 -6.70 -18.45
N GLU A 68 -9.27 -7.97 -18.77
CA GLU A 68 -9.14 -8.44 -20.16
C GLU A 68 -10.36 -9.29 -20.52
#